data_AF-A0A8J2YPK0-F1
#
_entry.id   AF-A0A8J2YPK0-F1
#
_cell.length_a   1.000
_cell.length_b   1.000
_cell.length_c   1.000
_cell.angle_alpha   90.00
_cell.angle_beta   90.00
_cell.angle_gamma   90.00
#
_symmetry.space_group_name_H-M   'P 1'
#
loop_
_entity.id
_entity.type
_entity.pdbx_description
1 polymer ?
#
loop_
_entity_poly.entity_id
_entity_poly.type
_entity_poly.pdbx_seq_one_letter_code
_entity_poly.pdbx_strand_id
1 'polypeptide(L)'
;MTDPMDQIRRDYVAEEGIVSAILGEVLQLKRADGSTVAFKTGKAAAGIGVGHDVCVVAVRGEDKAVVVLDRTTGLRHRSQILRGNTGPGFQKIGKASAWFNFALMMVPLLGQLASIAGLLGAIVGALVERSRKGSPPVSIMTMIVGVAIYLLGSGMLYLHWIWNGSAFLGFVVMVVGAAIFCFLARRSGTAFVEAMERFLDEHQRPGAAKSA
;
A
#
# COMPACT_ATOMS: atom_id res chain seq x y z
N MET A 1 7.73 -18.48 -22.53
CA MET A 1 7.23 -19.01 -21.24
C MET A 1 8.09 -20.21 -20.88
N THR A 2 8.72 -20.21 -19.71
CA THR A 2 9.49 -21.35 -19.22
C THR A 2 8.52 -22.46 -18.80
N ASP A 3 8.82 -23.72 -19.12
CA ASP A 3 8.03 -24.87 -18.65
C ASP A 3 8.02 -24.88 -17.10
N PRO A 4 6.85 -24.93 -16.45
CA PRO A 4 6.75 -25.05 -14.99
C PRO A 4 7.59 -26.19 -14.40
N MET A 5 7.77 -27.29 -15.14
CA MET A 5 8.62 -28.41 -14.70
C MET A 5 10.10 -28.04 -14.65
N ASP A 6 10.57 -27.22 -15.58
CA ASP A 6 11.96 -26.75 -15.59
C ASP A 6 12.24 -25.76 -14.46
N GLN A 7 11.21 -25.02 -14.02
CA GLN A 7 11.32 -24.18 -12.83
C GLN A 7 11.40 -25.05 -11.56
N ILE A 8 10.55 -26.08 -11.43
CA ILE A 8 10.58 -26.99 -10.29
C ILE A 8 11.94 -27.73 -10.19
N ARG A 9 12.50 -28.18 -11.32
CA ARG A 9 13.82 -28.85 -11.34
C ARG A 9 14.96 -27.93 -10.90
N ARG A 10 14.86 -26.63 -11.17
CA ARG A 10 15.84 -25.63 -10.72
C ARG A 10 15.69 -25.33 -9.23
N ASP A 11 14.46 -25.11 -8.79
CA ASP A 11 14.16 -24.55 -7.47
C ASP A 11 14.13 -25.60 -6.35
N TYR A 12 13.90 -26.88 -6.70
CA TYR A 12 13.75 -27.96 -5.73
C TYR A 12 14.81 -29.05 -5.92
N VAL A 13 15.10 -29.75 -4.82
CA VAL A 13 15.93 -30.95 -4.78
C VAL A 13 15.09 -32.09 -4.23
N ALA A 14 15.24 -33.27 -4.82
CA ALA A 14 14.67 -34.51 -4.32
C ALA A 14 15.79 -35.35 -3.69
N GLU A 15 15.60 -35.72 -2.43
CA GLU A 15 16.60 -36.38 -1.60
C GLU A 15 16.04 -37.70 -1.12
N GLU A 16 16.70 -38.79 -1.51
CA GLU A 16 16.25 -40.16 -1.24
C GLU A 16 17.11 -40.81 -0.16
N GLY A 17 16.48 -41.55 0.74
CA GLY A 17 17.19 -42.27 1.78
C GLY A 17 16.27 -42.85 2.85
N ILE A 18 16.90 -43.44 3.86
CA ILE A 18 16.21 -44.11 4.96
C ILE A 18 16.11 -43.14 6.14
N VAL A 19 14.93 -43.05 6.75
CA VAL A 19 14.75 -42.23 7.95
C VAL A 19 15.60 -42.80 9.09
N SER A 20 16.61 -42.07 9.54
CA SER A 20 17.51 -42.49 10.61
C SER A 20 17.04 -42.04 11.99
N ALA A 21 16.39 -40.89 12.07
CA ALA A 21 15.83 -40.35 13.31
C ALA A 21 14.74 -39.30 13.02
N ILE A 22 13.84 -39.11 13.99
CA ILE A 22 12.82 -38.05 13.97
C ILE A 22 12.95 -37.27 15.28
N LEU A 23 13.33 -35.99 15.17
CA LEU A 23 13.58 -35.10 16.30
C LEU A 23 12.56 -33.96 16.27
N GLY A 24 11.38 -34.21 16.85
CA GLY A 24 10.27 -33.28 16.81
C GLY A 24 9.76 -33.04 15.38
N GLU A 25 10.02 -31.86 14.83
CA GLU A 25 9.63 -31.48 13.46
C GLU A 25 10.72 -31.73 12.40
N VAL A 26 11.86 -32.28 12.81
CA VAL A 26 13.02 -32.53 11.96
C VAL A 26 13.13 -34.02 11.65
N LEU A 27 13.16 -34.34 10.37
CA LEU A 27 13.37 -35.69 9.84
C LEU A 27 14.83 -35.81 9.40
N GLN A 28 15.56 -36.76 9.98
CA GLN A 28 16.92 -37.10 9.53
C GLN A 28 16.87 -38.28 8.57
N LEU A 29 17.54 -38.11 7.45
CA LEU A 29 17.61 -39.03 6.34
C LEU A 29 19.06 -39.49 6.18
N LYS A 30 19.28 -40.80 6.22
CA LYS A 30 20.54 -41.43 5.83
C LYS A 30 20.49 -41.78 4.35
N ARG A 31 21.33 -41.11 3.57
CA ARG A 31 21.46 -41.32 2.12
C ARG A 31 22.20 -42.64 1.82
N ALA A 32 22.12 -43.07 0.57
CA ALA A 32 22.81 -44.27 0.08
C ALA A 32 24.35 -44.18 0.20
N ASP A 33 24.91 -42.97 0.14
CA ASP A 33 26.35 -42.72 0.35
C ASP A 33 26.79 -42.79 1.82
N GLY A 34 25.86 -43.04 2.75
CA GLY A 34 26.11 -43.11 4.19
C GLY A 34 26.07 -41.76 4.90
N SER A 35 25.99 -40.64 4.18
CA SER A 35 25.82 -39.32 4.77
C SER A 35 24.41 -39.13 5.34
N THR A 36 24.29 -38.22 6.32
CA THR A 36 23.01 -37.88 6.94
C THR A 36 22.65 -36.43 6.66
N VAL A 37 21.42 -36.19 6.23
CA VAL A 37 20.85 -34.85 6.04
C VAL A 37 19.58 -34.70 6.84
N ALA A 38 19.28 -33.48 7.27
CA ALA A 38 18.14 -33.19 8.11
C ALA A 38 17.21 -32.20 7.41
N PHE A 39 15.91 -32.49 7.43
CA PHE A 39 14.89 -31.62 6.87
C PHE A 39 13.82 -31.30 7.91
N LYS A 40 13.46 -30.03 8.04
CA LYS A 40 12.28 -29.60 8.78
C LYS A 40 11.04 -29.91 7.95
N THR A 41 10.23 -30.84 8.46
CA THR A 41 9.01 -31.31 7.79
C THR A 41 7.74 -30.83 8.50
N GLY A 42 7.86 -30.27 9.70
CA GLY A 42 6.73 -29.85 10.54
C GLY A 42 5.97 -31.08 11.05
N LYS A 43 4.64 -31.01 11.04
CA LYS A 43 3.78 -32.14 11.43
C LYS A 43 3.80 -33.33 10.45
N ALA A 44 4.42 -33.18 9.27
CA ALA A 44 4.47 -34.24 8.26
C ALA A 44 5.31 -35.45 8.72
N ALA A 45 6.35 -35.24 9.55
CA ALA A 45 7.16 -36.34 10.09
C ALA A 45 6.42 -37.22 11.10
N ALA A 46 5.33 -36.75 11.74
CA ALA A 46 4.67 -37.49 12.82
C ALA A 46 4.04 -38.82 12.37
N GLY A 47 3.81 -39.00 11.06
CA GLY A 47 3.28 -40.23 10.48
C GLY A 47 4.32 -41.14 9.82
N ILE A 48 5.60 -40.78 9.85
CA ILE A 48 6.68 -41.50 9.18
C ILE A 48 7.48 -42.26 10.24
N GLY A 49 7.72 -43.55 10.03
CA GLY A 49 8.54 -44.36 10.94
C GLY A 49 10.03 -44.21 10.68
N VAL A 50 10.85 -44.40 11.72
CA VAL A 50 12.30 -44.63 11.55
C VAL A 50 12.50 -45.96 10.80
N GLY A 51 13.43 -45.97 9.84
CA GLY A 51 13.68 -47.13 8.97
C GLY A 51 12.87 -47.15 7.66
N HIS A 52 11.94 -46.22 7.46
CA HIS A 52 11.20 -46.11 6.19
C HIS A 52 12.08 -45.54 5.09
N ASP A 53 11.91 -46.05 3.86
CA ASP A 53 12.50 -45.47 2.65
C ASP A 53 11.63 -44.29 2.19
N VAL A 54 12.21 -43.10 2.15
CA VAL A 54 11.49 -41.86 1.84
C VAL A 54 12.20 -41.02 0.79
N CYS A 55 11.41 -40.30 0.00
CA CYS A 55 11.89 -39.25 -0.89
C CYS A 55 11.40 -37.90 -0.36
N VAL A 56 12.33 -37.03 0.04
CA VAL A 56 12.05 -35.69 0.52
C VAL A 56 12.29 -34.70 -0.62
N VAL A 57 11.25 -33.97 -1.00
CA VAL A 57 11.39 -32.82 -1.89
C VAL A 57 11.56 -31.59 -1.01
N ALA A 58 12.67 -30.87 -1.17
CA ALA A 58 13.01 -29.65 -0.44
C ALA A 58 13.36 -28.52 -1.42
N VAL A 59 13.25 -27.27 -0.95
CA VAL A 59 13.74 -26.12 -1.74
C VAL A 59 15.27 -26.18 -1.76
N ARG A 60 15.88 -26.01 -2.93
CA ARG A 60 17.33 -26.09 -3.09
C ARG A 60 18.01 -25.04 -2.22
N GLY A 61 18.91 -25.48 -1.34
CA GLY A 61 19.62 -24.60 -0.41
C GLY A 61 18.89 -24.30 0.90
N GLU A 62 17.66 -24.80 1.09
CA GLU A 62 16.94 -24.74 2.36
C GLU A 62 16.84 -26.13 3.01
N ASP A 63 16.72 -26.12 4.33
CA ASP A 63 16.48 -27.29 5.18
C ASP A 63 14.98 -27.62 5.31
N LYS A 64 14.10 -26.99 4.52
CA LYS A 64 12.64 -27.15 4.61
C LYS A 64 12.13 -28.14 3.57
N ALA A 65 11.51 -29.21 4.06
CA ALA A 65 10.80 -30.15 3.21
C ALA A 65 9.43 -29.60 2.80
N VAL A 66 9.13 -29.75 1.52
CA VAL A 66 7.90 -29.36 0.84
C VAL A 66 6.92 -30.54 0.85
N VAL A 67 7.43 -31.70 0.44
CA VAL A 67 6.69 -32.97 0.43
C VAL A 67 7.65 -34.07 0.86
N VAL A 68 7.16 -34.98 1.69
CA VAL A 68 7.82 -36.25 1.98
C VAL A 68 6.95 -37.37 1.43
N LEU A 69 7.49 -38.14 0.49
CA LEU A 69 6.88 -39.36 -0.02
C LEU A 69 7.46 -40.54 0.74
N ASP A 70 6.60 -41.24 1.50
CA ASP A 70 6.94 -42.55 2.03
C ASP A 70 6.86 -43.57 0.90
N ARG A 71 8.00 -44.11 0.49
CA ARG A 71 8.09 -45.08 -0.62
C ARG A 71 7.74 -46.49 -0.15
N THR A 72 7.83 -46.75 1.14
CA THR A 72 7.43 -48.03 1.74
C THR A 72 5.91 -48.16 1.75
N THR A 73 5.18 -47.10 2.10
CA THR A 73 3.71 -47.12 2.19
C THR A 73 2.99 -46.47 1.00
N GLY A 74 3.72 -45.72 0.16
CA GLY A 74 3.17 -44.95 -0.96
C GLY A 74 2.45 -43.65 -0.53
N LEU A 75 2.45 -43.33 0.77
CA LEU A 75 1.76 -42.16 1.31
C LEU A 75 2.55 -40.87 1.08
N ARG A 76 1.82 -39.80 0.76
CA ARG A 76 2.38 -38.46 0.53
C ARG A 76 2.07 -37.55 1.70
N HIS A 77 3.10 -37.17 2.45
CA HIS A 77 3.00 -36.23 3.56
C HIS A 77 3.42 -34.85 3.08
N ARG A 78 2.44 -33.95 2.88
CA ARG A 78 2.74 -32.57 2.51
C ARG A 78 3.08 -31.76 3.75
N SER A 79 4.22 -31.08 3.72
CA SER A 79 4.54 -30.14 4.77
C SER A 79 3.67 -28.89 4.63
N GLN A 80 3.10 -28.44 5.74
CA GLN A 80 2.40 -27.15 5.80
C GLN A 80 3.35 -25.97 5.68
N ILE A 81 4.67 -26.19 5.62
CA ILE A 81 5.67 -25.13 5.54
C ILE A 81 5.53 -24.32 4.23
N LEU A 82 5.01 -24.92 3.15
CA LEU A 82 4.66 -24.20 1.91
C LEU A 82 3.32 -23.45 1.95
N ARG A 83 2.43 -23.76 2.91
CA ARG A 83 1.32 -22.86 3.22
C ARG A 83 1.93 -21.73 4.03
N GLY A 84 2.51 -20.76 3.32
CA GLY A 84 3.22 -19.64 3.93
C GLY A 84 2.50 -19.13 5.18
N ASN A 85 3.20 -19.20 6.32
CA ASN A 85 2.97 -18.35 7.49
C ASN A 85 1.51 -18.11 7.95
N THR A 86 0.60 -19.08 7.85
CA THR A 86 -0.73 -18.98 8.50
C THR A 86 -0.72 -19.62 9.89
N GLY A 87 0.25 -19.25 10.73
CA GLY A 87 0.11 -19.45 12.17
C GLY A 87 -1.03 -18.56 12.70
N PRO A 88 -1.83 -18.99 13.70
CA PRO A 88 -2.90 -18.17 14.26
C PRO A 88 -2.41 -16.82 14.83
N GLY A 89 -1.13 -16.71 15.19
CA GLY A 89 -0.48 -15.44 15.55
C GLY A 89 -0.27 -14.47 14.38
N PHE A 90 0.05 -14.96 13.17
CA PHE A 90 0.22 -14.13 11.98
C PHE A 90 -1.10 -13.82 11.26
N GLN A 91 -2.17 -14.60 11.46
CA GLN A 91 -3.51 -14.19 11.00
C GLN A 91 -4.01 -12.92 11.71
N LYS A 92 -3.61 -12.69 12.97
CA LYS A 92 -3.91 -11.44 13.67
C LYS A 92 -3.15 -10.26 13.07
N ILE A 93 -1.88 -10.45 12.70
CA ILE A 93 -1.06 -9.41 12.04
C ILE A 93 -1.52 -9.20 10.59
N GLY A 94 -1.92 -10.25 9.87
CA GLY A 94 -2.53 -10.16 8.54
C GLY A 94 -3.84 -9.38 8.56
N LYS A 95 -4.74 -9.65 9.51
CA LYS A 95 -5.97 -8.86 9.70
C LYS A 95 -5.67 -7.43 10.14
N ALA A 96 -4.75 -7.21 11.07
CA ALA A 96 -4.38 -5.86 11.51
C ALA A 96 -3.71 -5.06 10.38
N SER A 97 -2.84 -5.68 9.59
CA SER A 97 -2.21 -5.06 8.42
C SER A 97 -3.21 -4.82 7.29
N ALA A 98 -4.21 -5.69 7.12
CA ALA A 98 -5.30 -5.48 6.16
C ALA A 98 -6.18 -4.30 6.58
N TRP A 99 -6.51 -4.19 7.87
CA TRP A 99 -7.24 -3.03 8.42
C TRP A 99 -6.42 -1.74 8.35
N PHE A 100 -5.12 -1.81 8.60
CA PHE A 100 -4.21 -0.67 8.48
C PHE A 100 -4.05 -0.21 7.03
N ASN A 101 -3.84 -1.15 6.10
CA ASN A 101 -3.80 -0.87 4.67
C ASN A 101 -5.15 -0.33 4.17
N PHE A 102 -6.26 -0.89 4.63
CA PHE A 102 -7.59 -0.37 4.33
C PHE A 102 -7.77 1.07 4.86
N ALA A 103 -7.35 1.35 6.10
CA ALA A 103 -7.39 2.68 6.67
C ALA A 103 -6.53 3.67 5.85
N LEU A 104 -5.31 3.27 5.45
CA LEU A 104 -4.45 4.06 4.58
C LEU A 104 -5.07 4.29 3.18
N MET A 105 -5.81 3.33 2.65
CA MET A 105 -6.55 3.48 1.39
C MET A 105 -7.75 4.42 1.51
N MET A 106 -8.33 4.57 2.71
CA MET A 106 -9.41 5.51 2.96
C MET A 106 -8.93 6.96 3.12
N VAL A 107 -7.65 7.19 3.48
CA VAL A 107 -7.11 8.55 3.68
C VAL A 107 -7.28 9.46 2.44
N PRO A 108 -6.92 9.03 1.22
CA PRO A 108 -7.08 9.90 0.04
C PRO A 108 -8.55 10.09 -0.34
N LEU A 109 -9.41 9.08 -0.14
CA LEU A 109 -10.86 9.16 -0.33
C LEU A 109 -11.50 10.20 0.61
N LEU A 110 -11.14 10.16 1.89
CA LEU A 110 -11.57 11.16 2.87
C LEU A 110 -11.03 12.56 2.51
N GLY A 111 -9.79 12.65 2.03
CA GLY A 111 -9.22 13.90 1.52
C GLY A 111 -9.98 14.47 0.31
N GLN A 112 -10.41 13.61 -0.62
CA GLN A 112 -11.27 14.00 -1.76
C GLN A 112 -12.61 14.54 -1.27
N LEU A 113 -13.29 13.82 -0.37
CA LEU A 113 -14.58 14.26 0.18
C LEU A 113 -14.45 15.60 0.92
N ALA A 114 -13.40 15.78 1.72
CA ALA A 114 -13.13 17.05 2.43
C ALA A 114 -12.86 18.20 1.45
N SER A 115 -12.10 17.96 0.37
CA SER A 115 -11.82 18.99 -0.65
C SER A 115 -13.08 19.42 -1.41
N ILE A 116 -13.96 18.47 -1.74
CA ILE A 116 -15.25 18.75 -2.41
C ILE A 116 -16.18 19.52 -1.46
N ALA A 117 -16.28 19.10 -0.20
CA ALA A 117 -17.07 19.79 0.80
C ALA A 117 -16.55 21.22 1.04
N GLY A 118 -15.23 21.42 1.10
CA GLY A 118 -14.60 22.74 1.21
C GLY A 118 -14.86 23.63 0.00
N LEU A 119 -14.82 23.08 -1.22
CA LEU A 119 -15.17 23.81 -2.44
C LEU A 119 -16.64 24.22 -2.46
N LEU A 120 -17.56 23.30 -2.12
CA LEU A 120 -18.99 23.60 -2.01
C LEU A 120 -19.26 24.67 -0.95
N GLY A 121 -18.60 24.56 0.21
CA GLY A 121 -18.67 25.57 1.27
C GLY A 121 -18.16 26.94 0.83
N ALA A 122 -17.09 27.00 0.03
CA ALA A 122 -16.58 28.26 -0.51
C ALA A 122 -17.48 28.85 -1.60
N ILE A 123 -18.11 28.02 -2.43
CA ILE A 123 -19.11 28.47 -3.43
C ILE A 123 -20.34 29.03 -2.73
N VAL A 124 -20.89 28.31 -1.74
CA VAL A 124 -22.02 28.79 -0.93
C VAL A 124 -21.61 30.04 -0.15
N GLY A 125 -20.42 30.06 0.44
CA GLY A 125 -19.86 31.22 1.14
C GLY A 125 -19.76 32.44 0.24
N ALA A 126 -19.24 32.30 -0.98
CA ALA A 126 -19.16 33.38 -1.95
C ALA A 126 -20.53 33.85 -2.47
N LEU A 127 -21.50 32.92 -2.60
CA LEU A 127 -22.90 33.25 -2.93
C LEU A 127 -23.60 34.01 -1.79
N VAL A 128 -23.32 33.65 -0.53
CA VAL A 128 -23.85 34.33 0.67
C VAL A 128 -23.12 35.65 0.91
N GLU A 129 -21.81 35.75 0.63
CA GLU A 129 -21.00 36.96 0.76
C GLU A 129 -21.31 38.02 -0.30
N ARG A 130 -21.85 37.64 -1.46
CA ARG A 130 -22.48 38.63 -2.36
C ARG A 130 -23.57 39.46 -1.66
N SER A 131 -24.10 39.00 -0.53
CA SER A 131 -25.05 39.74 0.31
C SER A 131 -24.44 40.41 1.56
N ARG A 132 -23.17 40.19 1.90
CA ARG A 132 -22.49 40.80 3.07
C ARG A 132 -21.28 41.64 2.64
N LYS A 133 -21.38 42.97 2.80
CA LYS A 133 -20.23 43.88 2.64
C LYS A 133 -19.14 43.56 3.67
N GLY A 134 -17.89 43.37 3.22
CA GLY A 134 -16.70 43.42 4.08
C GLY A 134 -15.82 42.16 4.14
N SER A 135 -16.18 41.05 3.49
CA SER A 135 -15.34 39.85 3.47
C SER A 135 -14.26 39.89 2.38
N PRO A 136 -13.05 39.36 2.64
CA PRO A 136 -12.02 39.24 1.61
C PRO A 136 -12.47 38.23 0.53
N PRO A 137 -12.40 38.59 -0.77
CA PRO A 137 -12.88 37.73 -1.84
C PRO A 137 -11.99 36.50 -2.01
N VAL A 138 -12.56 35.32 -1.82
CA VAL A 138 -11.93 34.03 -2.12
C VAL A 138 -11.92 33.81 -3.63
N SER A 139 -10.78 33.42 -4.20
CA SER A 139 -10.69 33.11 -5.63
C SER A 139 -11.29 31.73 -5.92
N ILE A 140 -12.57 31.70 -6.27
CA ILE A 140 -13.30 30.47 -6.62
C ILE A 140 -12.58 29.70 -7.74
N MET A 141 -12.05 30.41 -8.74
CA MET A 141 -11.31 29.79 -9.85
C MET A 141 -10.06 29.05 -9.37
N THR A 142 -9.31 29.62 -8.41
CA THR A 142 -8.11 28.97 -7.87
C THR A 142 -8.48 27.73 -7.04
N MET A 143 -9.61 27.75 -6.33
CA MET A 143 -10.14 26.56 -5.65
C MET A 143 -10.56 25.47 -6.62
N ILE A 144 -11.26 25.82 -7.70
CA ILE A 144 -11.66 24.87 -8.75
C ILE A 144 -10.42 24.23 -9.39
N VAL A 145 -9.42 25.02 -9.75
CA VAL A 145 -8.16 24.54 -10.33
C VAL A 145 -7.42 23.62 -9.35
N GLY A 146 -7.31 24.01 -8.08
CA GLY A 146 -6.68 23.19 -7.04
C GLY A 146 -7.37 21.83 -6.87
N VAL A 147 -8.71 21.82 -6.80
CA VAL A 147 -9.50 20.58 -6.70
C VAL A 147 -9.38 19.73 -7.97
N ALA A 148 -9.42 20.33 -9.16
CA ALA A 148 -9.29 19.60 -10.42
C ALA A 148 -7.92 18.91 -10.54
N ILE A 149 -6.82 19.59 -10.19
CA ILE A 149 -5.48 19.02 -10.19
C ILE A 149 -5.36 17.92 -9.13
N TYR A 150 -5.94 18.13 -7.95
CA TYR A 150 -5.97 17.11 -6.88
C TYR A 150 -6.71 15.85 -7.33
N LEU A 151 -7.88 15.99 -7.96
CA LEU A 151 -8.67 14.88 -8.50
C LEU A 151 -7.92 14.16 -9.63
N LEU A 152 -7.28 14.90 -10.55
CA LEU A 152 -6.46 14.33 -11.61
C LEU A 152 -5.30 13.49 -11.05
N GLY A 153 -4.55 14.04 -10.09
CA GLY A 153 -3.43 13.34 -9.44
C GLY A 153 -3.89 12.09 -8.69
N SER A 154 -5.01 12.17 -7.99
CA SER A 154 -5.61 11.01 -7.33
C SER A 154 -6.08 9.95 -8.33
N GLY A 155 -6.70 10.35 -9.45
CA GLY A 155 -7.09 9.45 -10.52
C GLY A 155 -5.89 8.73 -11.13
N MET A 156 -4.78 9.44 -11.38
CA MET A 156 -3.54 8.83 -11.86
C MET A 156 -2.94 7.87 -10.84
N LEU A 157 -2.96 8.20 -9.54
CA LEU A 157 -2.49 7.33 -8.47
C LEU A 157 -3.29 6.01 -8.43
N TYR A 158 -4.62 6.10 -8.50
CA TYR A 158 -5.51 4.93 -8.45
C TYR A 158 -5.52 4.13 -9.77
N LEU A 159 -5.50 4.79 -10.94
CA LEU A 159 -5.39 4.08 -12.22
C LEU A 159 -4.03 3.40 -12.37
N HIS A 160 -2.94 3.95 -11.84
CA HIS A 160 -1.64 3.27 -11.90
C HIS A 160 -1.55 2.03 -11.05
N TRP A 161 -2.25 2.03 -9.92
CA TRP A 161 -2.39 0.83 -9.11
C TRP A 161 -3.07 -0.31 -9.90
N ILE A 162 -3.88 0.02 -10.92
CA ILE A 162 -4.58 -0.93 -11.80
C ILE A 162 -3.76 -1.24 -13.08
N TRP A 163 -3.04 -0.27 -13.65
CA TRP A 163 -2.46 -0.34 -15.00
C TRP A 163 -0.94 -0.17 -15.12
N ASN A 164 -0.19 -0.23 -14.00
CA ASN A 164 1.27 -0.43 -14.02
C ASN A 164 2.08 0.73 -14.63
N GLY A 165 2.17 1.84 -13.91
CA GLY A 165 3.21 2.85 -14.18
C GLY A 165 3.48 3.71 -12.95
N SER A 166 4.10 4.88 -13.11
CA SER A 166 4.68 5.67 -12.02
C SER A 166 3.64 6.26 -11.05
N ALA A 167 3.20 5.48 -10.06
CA ALA A 167 2.37 5.93 -8.93
C ALA A 167 2.95 7.18 -8.24
N PHE A 168 4.28 7.32 -8.24
CA PHE A 168 4.98 8.51 -7.76
C PHE A 168 4.54 9.81 -8.45
N LEU A 169 4.34 9.79 -9.77
CA LEU A 169 3.90 10.97 -10.52
C LEU A 169 2.48 11.39 -10.12
N GLY A 170 1.56 10.42 -9.97
CA GLY A 170 0.20 10.68 -9.50
C GLY A 170 0.18 11.28 -8.08
N PHE A 171 1.03 10.77 -7.19
CA PHE A 171 1.21 11.33 -5.85
C PHE A 171 1.71 12.79 -5.88
N VAL A 172 2.74 13.07 -6.69
CA VAL A 172 3.28 14.44 -6.83
C VAL A 172 2.22 15.41 -7.34
N VAL A 173 1.47 15.03 -8.37
CA VAL A 173 0.37 15.87 -8.93
C VAL A 173 -0.72 16.11 -7.88
N MET A 174 -1.07 15.08 -7.10
CA MET A 174 -2.05 15.20 -6.01
C MET A 174 -1.58 16.19 -4.93
N VAL A 175 -0.32 16.09 -4.49
CA VAL A 175 0.27 16.99 -3.49
C VAL A 175 0.29 18.44 -4.00
N VAL A 176 0.63 18.66 -5.28
CA VAL A 176 0.60 20.00 -5.90
C VAL A 176 -0.83 20.56 -5.93
N GLY A 177 -1.82 19.76 -6.31
CA GLY A 177 -3.24 20.17 -6.28
C GLY A 177 -3.71 20.56 -4.89
N ALA A 178 -3.34 19.77 -3.87
CA ALA A 178 -3.63 20.09 -2.46
C ALA A 178 -2.94 21.38 -2.01
N ALA A 179 -1.68 21.60 -2.41
CA ALA A 179 -0.96 22.83 -2.08
C ALA A 179 -1.60 24.07 -2.73
N ILE A 180 -2.05 23.97 -3.98
CA ILE A 180 -2.79 25.05 -4.65
C ILE A 180 -4.11 25.33 -3.94
N PHE A 181 -4.86 24.29 -3.59
CA PHE A 181 -6.11 24.43 -2.86
C PHE A 181 -5.91 25.05 -1.46
N CYS A 182 -4.91 24.62 -0.70
CA CYS A 182 -4.69 25.07 0.67
C CYS A 182 -4.03 26.45 0.76
N PHE A 183 -3.02 26.72 -0.08
CA PHE A 183 -2.16 27.89 0.03
C PHE A 183 -2.49 28.99 -0.99
N LEU A 184 -2.92 28.65 -2.21
CA LEU A 184 -3.21 29.63 -3.25
C LEU A 184 -4.69 30.05 -3.33
N ALA A 185 -5.62 29.30 -2.73
CA ALA A 185 -7.02 29.72 -2.63
C ALA A 185 -7.23 30.96 -1.76
N ARG A 186 -6.30 31.22 -0.81
CA ARG A 186 -6.23 32.51 -0.11
C ARG A 186 -5.52 33.50 -1.02
N ARG A 187 -6.24 34.54 -1.46
CA ARG A 187 -5.64 35.68 -2.17
C ARG A 187 -4.43 36.18 -1.36
N SER A 188 -3.31 36.48 -2.02
CA SER A 188 -2.12 36.99 -1.34
C SER A 188 -2.51 38.19 -0.48
N GLY A 189 -2.16 38.16 0.81
CA GLY A 189 -2.47 39.25 1.73
C GLY A 189 -2.03 40.61 1.19
N THR A 190 -1.02 40.64 0.32
CA THR A 190 -0.51 41.82 -0.39
C THR A 190 -1.54 42.52 -1.28
N ALA A 191 -2.36 41.81 -2.06
CA ALA A 191 -3.32 42.47 -2.97
C ALA A 191 -4.54 43.05 -2.22
N PHE A 192 -4.90 42.45 -1.07
CA PHE A 192 -5.94 42.99 -0.20
C PHE A 192 -5.42 44.17 0.62
N VAL A 193 -4.19 44.08 1.12
CA VAL A 193 -3.51 45.20 1.82
C VAL A 193 -3.30 46.38 0.86
N GLU A 194 -2.84 46.16 -0.36
CA GLU A 194 -2.66 47.24 -1.36
C GLU A 194 -4.00 47.89 -1.74
N ALA A 195 -5.09 47.11 -1.85
CA ALA A 195 -6.43 47.65 -2.07
C ALA A 195 -6.96 48.43 -0.85
N MET A 196 -6.64 47.98 0.37
CA MET A 196 -7.00 48.66 1.62
C MET A 196 -6.20 49.95 1.82
N GLU A 197 -4.91 49.94 1.49
CA GLU A 197 -4.03 51.12 1.50
C GLU A 197 -4.52 52.16 0.50
N ARG A 198 -4.87 51.77 -0.74
CA ARG A 198 -5.48 52.71 -1.72
C ARG A 198 -6.82 53.26 -1.23
N PHE A 199 -7.66 52.44 -0.59
CA PHE A 199 -8.93 52.89 -0.03
C PHE A 199 -8.74 53.88 1.14
N LEU A 200 -7.74 53.63 2.00
CA LEU A 200 -7.35 54.53 3.09
C LEU A 200 -6.75 55.83 2.56
N ASP A 201 -5.91 55.78 1.52
CA ASP A 201 -5.32 56.96 0.87
C ASP A 201 -6.38 57.86 0.22
N GLU A 202 -7.42 57.28 -0.39
CA GLU A 202 -8.55 58.03 -0.96
C GLU A 202 -9.37 58.76 0.12
N HIS A 203 -9.46 58.23 1.33
CA HIS A 203 -10.24 58.81 2.43
C HIS A 203 -9.41 59.60 3.46
N GLN A 204 -8.07 59.45 3.46
CA GLN A 204 -7.13 60.22 4.29
C GLN A 204 -6.76 61.58 3.69
N ARG A 205 -7.21 61.91 2.47
CA ARG A 205 -7.12 63.28 1.93
C ARG A 205 -8.44 64.03 2.17
N PRO A 206 -8.69 64.61 3.36
CA PRO A 206 -9.76 65.58 3.52
C PRO A 206 -9.35 66.85 2.77
N GLY A 207 -9.72 66.96 1.48
CA GLY A 207 -9.52 68.21 0.74
C GLY A 207 -9.60 68.18 -0.79
N ALA A 208 -9.60 67.03 -1.46
CA ALA A 208 -9.43 67.01 -2.93
C ALA A 208 -10.68 66.68 -3.77
N ALA A 209 -11.89 66.63 -3.18
CA ALA A 209 -13.12 66.44 -3.97
C ALA A 209 -14.35 67.11 -3.34
N LYS A 210 -14.25 68.43 -3.17
CA LYS A 210 -15.39 69.34 -3.36
C LYS A 210 -14.89 70.58 -4.12
N SER A 211 -14.64 70.41 -5.40
CA SER A 211 -14.59 71.52 -6.36
C SER A 211 -14.82 70.98 -7.77
N ALA A 212 -16.00 71.34 -8.30
CA ALA A 212 -16.56 71.11 -9.63
C ALA A 212 -17.07 69.71 -9.95
#